data_AF-A0A2J6WWP5-F1
#
_entry.id   AF-A0A2J6WWP5-F1
#
_cell.length_a   1.000
_cell.length_b   1.000
_cell.length_c   1.000
_cell.angle_alpha   90.00
_cell.angle_beta   90.00
_cell.angle_gamma   90.00
#
_symmetry.space_group_name_H-M   'P 1'
#
loop_
_entity.id
_entity.type
_entity.pdbx_description
1 polymer ?
#
loop_
_entity_poly.entity_id
_entity_poly.type
_entity_poly.pdbx_seq_one_letter_code
_entity_poly.pdbx_strand_id
1 'polypeptide(L)' 'MSDNIKIVTSRTPLRITFAGGGTDIPSYYRRYGPGAVV' A
#
# COMPACT_ATOMS: atom_id res chain seq x y z
N MET A 1 -14.00 -40.21 6.14
CA MET A 1 -13.44 -39.21 5.22
C MET A 1 -13.70 -37.86 5.85
N SER A 2 -12.77 -37.38 6.67
CA SER A 2 -12.92 -36.12 7.40
C SER A 2 -12.09 -35.09 6.64
N ASP A 3 -12.72 -34.33 5.76
CA ASP A 3 -12.03 -33.25 5.04
C ASP A 3 -11.56 -32.19 6.03
N ASN A 4 -10.25 -32.02 6.10
CA ASN A 4 -9.59 -31.01 6.92
C ASN A 4 -9.69 -29.66 6.19
N ILE A 5 -10.74 -28.90 6.45
CA ILE A 5 -10.88 -27.55 5.89
C ILE A 5 -9.85 -26.63 6.56
N LYS A 6 -8.86 -26.17 5.79
CA LYS A 6 -7.91 -25.14 6.23
C LYS A 6 -8.45 -23.77 5.83
N ILE A 7 -8.83 -22.97 6.82
CA ILE A 7 -9.18 -21.55 6.62
C ILE A 7 -7.89 -20.72 6.75
N VAL A 8 -7.62 -19.88 5.76
CA VAL A 8 -6.51 -18.91 5.79
C VAL A 8 -7.12 -17.50 5.81
N THR A 9 -6.83 -16.73 6.86
CA THR A 9 -7.27 -15.34 7.00
C THR A 9 -6.06 -14.42 7.18
N SER A 10 -6.12 -13.20 6.65
CA SER A 10 -5.09 -12.17 6.86
C SER A 10 -5.74 -10.86 7.28
N ARG A 11 -5.01 -10.08 8.09
CA ARG A 11 -5.37 -8.70 8.44
C ARG A 11 -4.20 -7.81 8.10
N THR A 12 -4.41 -6.91 7.14
CA THR A 12 -3.45 -5.88 6.78
C THR A 12 -4.02 -4.53 7.22
N PRO A 13 -3.27 -3.71 7.98
CA PRO A 13 -3.75 -2.40 8.39
C PRO A 13 -3.94 -1.49 7.18
N LEU A 14 -4.92 -0.59 7.27
CA LEU A 14 -5.09 0.48 6.30
C LEU A 14 -4.05 1.58 6.58
N ARG A 15 -3.47 2.12 5.51
CA ARG A 15 -2.61 3.31 5.58
C ARG A 15 -3.41 4.55 5.20
N ILE A 16 -3.28 5.59 6.02
CA ILE A 16 -3.65 6.96 5.66
C ILE A 16 -2.35 7.73 5.46
N THR A 17 -2.31 8.61 4.47
CA THR A 17 -1.19 9.52 4.23
C THR A 17 -1.55 10.88 4.80
N PHE A 18 -0.65 11.47 5.58
CA PHE A 18 -0.84 12.81 6.14
C PHE A 18 -0.30 13.87 5.19
N ALA A 19 0.82 13.57 4.52
CA ALA A 19 1.43 14.49 3.58
C ALA A 19 2.13 13.76 2.43
N GLY A 20 2.26 14.46 1.31
CA GLY A 20 3.06 14.02 0.17
C GLY A 20 2.45 12.85 -0.64
N GLY A 21 1.19 12.50 -0.38
CA GLY A 21 0.44 11.55 -1.21
C GLY A 21 0.43 11.99 -2.69
N GLY A 22 0.78 11.06 -3.58
CA GLY A 22 0.85 11.32 -5.01
C GLY A 22 2.22 11.75 -5.51
N THR A 23 3.13 12.17 -4.63
CA THR A 23 4.52 12.51 -5.04
C THR A 23 5.33 11.26 -5.41
N ASP A 24 4.92 10.10 -4.91
CA ASP A 24 5.41 8.77 -5.25
C ASP A 24 4.90 8.25 -6.60
N ILE A 25 3.95 8.95 -7.25
CA ILE A 25 3.41 8.54 -8.54
C ILE A 25 4.41 8.93 -9.65
N PRO A 26 4.62 8.07 -10.66
CA PRO A 26 5.61 8.33 -11.70
C PRO A 26 5.39 9.58 -12.55
N SER A 27 4.14 10.05 -12.70
CA SER A 27 3.86 11.33 -13.35
C SER A 27 4.44 12.53 -12.58
N TYR A 28 4.53 12.42 -11.25
CA TYR A 28 5.07 13.46 -10.38
C TYR A 28 6.59 13.38 -10.32
N TYR A 29 7.17 12.29 -9.80
CA TYR A 29 8.60 12.28 -9.46
C TYR A 29 9.52 12.38 -10.70
N ARG A 30 9.05 11.94 -11.87
CA ARG A 30 9.81 12.10 -13.12
C ARG A 30 9.87 13.54 -13.60
N ARG A 31 8.91 14.37 -13.19
CA ARG A 31 8.83 15.78 -13.60
C ARG A 31 9.41 16.72 -12.55
N TYR A 32 9.17 16.45 -11.28
CA TYR A 32 9.45 17.38 -10.17
C TYR A 32 10.57 16.91 -9.24
N GLY A 33 11.16 15.74 -9.48
CA GLY A 33 12.20 15.16 -8.62
C GLY A 33 11.64 14.22 -7.54
N PRO A 34 12.48 13.75 -6.59
CA PRO A 34 12.10 12.74 -5.61
C PRO A 34 10.85 13.12 -4.80
N GLY A 35 9.93 12.16 -4.66
CA GLY A 35 8.74 12.28 -3.82
C GLY A 35 8.96 11.78 -2.39
N ALA A 36 8.06 12.12 -1.49
CA ALA A 36 8.02 11.63 -0.12
C ALA A 36 6.57 11.42 0.32
N VAL A 37 6.28 10.29 0.97
CA VAL A 37 4.94 10.00 1.51
C VAL A 37 5.07 9.72 3.01
N VAL A 38 4.46 10.59 3.80
CA VAL A 38 4.41 10.49 5.26
C VAL A 38 3.02 9.99 5.64
#